data_AF-K2CV56-F1
#
_entry.id   AF-K2CV56-F1
#
_cell.length_a   1.000
_cell.length_b   1.000
_cell.length_c   1.000
_cell.angle_alpha   90.00
_cell.angle_beta   90.00
_cell.angle_gamma   90.00
#
_symmetry.space_group_name_H-M   'P 1'
#
loop_
_entity.id
_entity.type
_entity.pdbx_description
1 polymer ?
#
loop_
_entity_poly.entity_id
_entity_poly.type
_entity_poly.pdbx_seq_one_letter_code
_entity_poly.pdbx_strand_id
1 'polypeptide(L)'
;MKYKEAFDQLYKDVKFDRNLYKKILSNNIDFITKNDEYKNLFGGQLIGCYLVKYTYIDMNNFFNNVLNIDNERVEKAVDSISTINKSFKISSDSVNLTCYYIAHRFLTNKDLKEKDRIQYAEEILTYFNYRTLVVICSNYFIYPISESQALTLFEKLSNKYLIKKLKNWNEYCKYRSTEYIKSKYLSLLLKLNDDEELANAINDLFIRTKDTLKNIYKDFIDMQENDDIIKNKKNVITDVEGKEVIVDKLNTPESYYIYLEGMLSDKNNFIKDTYMDVTVNIIKNLSFNQLKELLDNMYEYMYKDKDSYNKITILYKEILINAILYLQKNEYSLHKKSNILTVMNFLVGNLLYARGTDLEINEIKDKSHKLIIDVYKKTINKKLSDKVLNNLKNGLYVYIVLRAIVES
;
A
#
# COMPACT_ATOMS: atom_id res chain seq x y z
N MET A 1 25.01 -21.25 9.74
CA MET A 1 25.22 -20.58 11.05
C MET A 1 23.89 -20.54 11.80
N LYS A 2 23.89 -20.65 13.14
CA LYS A 2 22.65 -20.46 13.91
C LYS A 2 22.29 -18.97 13.97
N TYR A 3 21.02 -18.65 14.17
CA TYR A 3 20.56 -17.26 14.16
C TYR A 3 21.25 -16.40 15.22
N LYS A 4 21.29 -16.87 16.48
CA LYS A 4 21.92 -16.13 17.56
C LYS A 4 23.40 -15.85 17.30
N GLU A 5 24.14 -16.83 16.77
CA GLU A 5 25.56 -16.67 16.43
C GLU A 5 25.77 -15.59 15.37
N ALA A 6 24.95 -15.58 14.31
CA ALA A 6 25.05 -14.59 13.24
C ALA A 6 24.77 -13.17 13.77
N PHE A 7 23.76 -13.03 14.63
CA PHE A 7 23.36 -11.74 15.18
C PHE A 7 24.33 -11.27 16.29
N ASP A 8 24.90 -12.17 17.09
CA ASP A 8 25.96 -11.84 18.05
C ASP A 8 27.20 -11.28 17.34
N GLN A 9 27.56 -11.82 16.17
CA GLN A 9 28.64 -11.28 15.35
C GLN A 9 28.31 -9.92 14.73
N LEU A 10 27.10 -9.77 14.19
CA LEU A 10 26.64 -8.53 13.56
C LEU A 10 26.56 -7.36 14.55
N TYR A 11 26.00 -7.62 15.73
CA TYR A 11 25.69 -6.61 16.75
C TYR A 11 26.70 -6.56 17.90
N LYS A 12 27.91 -7.11 17.70
CA LYS A 12 28.97 -7.15 18.72
C LYS A 12 29.31 -5.76 19.30
N ASP A 13 29.24 -4.73 18.47
CA ASP A 13 29.61 -3.34 18.82
C ASP A 13 28.41 -2.52 19.33
N VAL A 14 27.20 -3.09 19.30
CA VAL A 14 25.98 -2.42 19.77
C VAL A 14 25.82 -2.61 21.27
N LYS A 15 25.66 -1.49 21.99
CA LYS A 15 25.35 -1.47 23.42
C LYS A 15 23.85 -1.49 23.65
N PHE A 16 23.36 -2.54 24.30
CA PHE A 16 21.94 -2.74 24.61
C PHE A 16 21.58 -2.10 25.95
N ASP A 17 21.71 -0.78 26.02
CA ASP A 17 21.54 0.02 27.25
C ASP A 17 20.36 1.00 27.17
N ARG A 18 20.25 1.89 28.16
CA ARG A 18 19.23 2.94 28.20
C ARG A 18 19.31 3.92 27.02
N ASN A 19 20.49 4.13 26.42
CA ASN A 19 20.63 5.02 25.27
C ASN A 19 20.04 4.38 24.02
N LEU A 20 20.28 3.09 23.81
CA LEU A 20 19.61 2.36 22.72
C LEU A 20 18.09 2.36 22.90
N TYR A 21 17.60 2.13 24.13
CA TYR A 21 16.17 2.24 24.42
C TYR A 21 15.59 3.60 24.04
N LYS A 22 16.26 4.71 24.39
CA LYS A 22 15.80 6.06 24.00
C LYS A 22 15.75 6.25 22.48
N LYS A 23 16.71 5.69 21.73
CA LYS A 23 16.68 5.72 20.27
C LYS A 23 15.49 4.93 19.69
N ILE A 24 15.22 3.74 20.24
CA ILE A 24 14.06 2.92 19.84
C ILE A 24 12.77 3.68 20.13
N LEU A 25 12.63 4.27 21.32
CA LEU A 25 11.47 5.06 21.70
C LEU A 25 11.26 6.28 20.78
N SER A 26 12.34 7.01 20.45
CA SER A 26 12.28 8.11 19.49
C SER A 26 11.82 7.61 18.11
N ASN A 27 12.44 6.54 17.59
CA ASN A 27 12.06 5.94 16.32
C ASN A 27 10.60 5.50 16.30
N ASN A 28 10.09 4.95 17.41
CA ASN A 28 8.69 4.55 17.53
C ASN A 28 7.75 5.76 17.45
N ILE A 29 8.06 6.84 18.16
CA ILE A 29 7.31 8.10 18.12
C ILE A 29 7.35 8.69 16.70
N ASP A 30 8.54 8.77 16.10
CA ASP A 30 8.74 9.30 14.76
C ASP A 30 7.98 8.46 13.71
N PHE A 31 7.97 7.14 13.86
CA PHE A 31 7.23 6.24 12.96
C PHE A 31 5.72 6.49 13.02
N ILE A 32 5.13 6.52 14.21
CA ILE A 32 3.67 6.70 14.37
C ILE A 32 3.21 8.15 14.15
N THR A 33 4.13 9.12 14.08
CA THR A 33 3.82 10.54 13.86
C THR A 33 4.38 11.12 12.57
N LYS A 34 4.94 10.27 11.69
CA LYS A 34 5.61 10.61 10.43
C LYS A 34 4.84 11.60 9.56
N ASN A 35 3.53 11.43 9.46
CA ASN A 35 2.61 12.31 8.75
C ASN A 35 1.21 12.20 9.37
N ASP A 36 0.24 12.94 8.84
CA ASP A 36 -1.10 12.98 9.42
C ASP A 36 -1.86 11.65 9.28
N GLU A 37 -1.64 10.88 8.22
CA GLU A 37 -2.20 9.52 8.06
C GLU A 37 -1.79 8.60 9.20
N TYR A 38 -0.50 8.59 9.55
CA TYR A 38 0.02 7.77 10.65
C TYR A 38 -0.48 8.28 12.00
N LYS A 39 -0.47 9.60 12.23
CA LYS A 39 -1.01 10.19 13.47
C LYS A 39 -2.47 9.81 13.67
N ASN A 40 -3.27 9.87 12.61
CA ASN A 40 -4.69 9.56 12.67
C ASN A 40 -4.93 8.05 12.88
N LEU A 41 -4.18 7.18 12.18
CA LEU A 41 -4.25 5.74 12.41
C LEU A 41 -3.90 5.37 13.85
N PHE A 42 -2.74 5.80 14.34
CA PHE A 42 -2.25 5.40 15.66
C PHE A 42 -2.92 6.16 16.80
N GLY A 43 -3.44 7.36 16.54
CA GLY A 43 -4.18 8.19 17.50
C GLY A 43 -5.67 7.85 17.60
N GLY A 44 -6.24 7.24 16.57
CA GLY A 44 -7.67 6.91 16.47
C GLY A 44 -7.99 5.42 16.59
N GLN A 45 -9.29 5.12 16.53
CA GLN A 45 -9.82 3.75 16.51
C GLN A 45 -10.20 3.26 15.10
N LEU A 46 -10.31 4.20 14.16
CA LEU A 46 -10.65 3.90 12.77
C LEU A 46 -9.50 3.17 12.09
N ILE A 47 -9.84 2.32 11.13
CA ILE A 47 -8.86 1.62 10.32
C ILE A 47 -9.35 1.48 8.88
N GLY A 48 -8.38 1.38 7.97
CA GLY A 48 -8.65 1.23 6.55
C GLY A 48 -9.03 2.52 5.85
N CYS A 49 -9.15 3.67 6.52
CA CYS A 49 -9.36 4.98 5.89
C CYS A 49 -8.09 5.81 5.73
N TYR A 50 -6.95 5.33 6.25
CA TYR A 50 -5.68 6.05 6.22
C TYR A 50 -4.69 5.39 5.25
N LEU A 51 -4.03 6.20 4.45
CA LEU A 51 -3.03 5.72 3.48
C LEU A 51 -1.67 5.55 4.17
N VAL A 52 -1.41 4.34 4.65
CA VAL A 52 -0.16 3.97 5.33
C VAL A 52 0.59 2.89 4.56
N LYS A 53 1.92 2.95 4.53
CA LYS A 53 2.76 1.95 3.86
C LYS A 53 4.14 1.89 4.49
N TYR A 54 4.58 0.68 4.84
CA TYR A 54 5.96 0.48 5.29
C TYR A 54 6.90 0.48 4.08
N THR A 55 7.88 1.38 4.09
CA THR A 55 8.79 1.59 2.95
C THR A 55 10.22 1.18 3.28
N TYR A 56 11.06 1.06 2.24
CA TYR A 56 12.50 0.85 2.39
C TYR A 56 13.17 1.98 3.19
N ILE A 57 12.64 3.21 3.11
CA ILE A 57 13.13 4.35 3.90
C ILE A 57 12.88 4.12 5.40
N ASP A 58 11.71 3.60 5.76
CA ASP A 58 11.38 3.30 7.17
C ASP A 58 12.29 2.21 7.73
N MET A 59 12.61 1.20 6.91
CA MET A 59 13.55 0.13 7.25
C MET A 59 14.99 0.65 7.41
N ASN A 60 15.47 1.47 6.48
CA ASN A 60 16.80 2.09 6.59
C ASN A 60 16.90 2.99 7.80
N ASN A 61 15.87 3.78 8.11
CA ASN A 61 15.85 4.62 9.30
C ASN A 61 15.97 3.77 10.58
N PHE A 62 15.28 2.64 10.64
CA PHE A 62 15.40 1.72 11.75
C PHE A 62 16.83 1.19 11.91
N PHE A 63 17.45 0.65 10.85
CA PHE A 63 18.81 0.10 10.96
C PHE A 63 19.89 1.17 11.15
N ASN A 64 19.85 2.24 10.35
CA ASN A 64 20.88 3.28 10.35
C ASN A 64 20.77 4.19 11.58
N ASN A 65 19.56 4.69 11.91
CA ASN A 65 19.43 5.72 12.93
C ASN A 65 19.36 5.12 14.35
N VAL A 66 18.80 3.92 14.48
CA VAL A 66 18.69 3.24 15.79
C VAL A 66 19.94 2.44 16.08
N LEU A 67 20.34 1.56 15.16
CA LEU A 67 21.40 0.56 15.39
C LEU A 67 22.76 0.96 14.80
N ASN A 68 22.83 2.03 14.00
CA ASN A 68 24.04 2.46 13.29
C ASN A 68 24.66 1.34 12.43
N ILE A 69 23.81 0.54 11.77
CA ILE A 69 24.22 -0.57 10.90
C ILE A 69 23.51 -0.44 9.56
N ASP A 70 24.26 -0.63 8.48
CA ASP A 70 23.70 -0.63 7.13
C ASP A 70 22.80 -1.84 6.88
N ASN A 71 21.65 -1.62 6.25
CA ASN A 71 20.70 -2.68 5.90
C ASN A 71 21.35 -3.85 5.14
N GLU A 72 22.28 -3.57 4.21
CA GLU A 72 22.97 -4.62 3.45
C GLU A 72 23.77 -5.57 4.34
N ARG A 73 24.35 -5.08 5.45
CA ARG A 73 25.06 -5.93 6.41
C ARG A 73 24.10 -6.83 7.18
N VAL A 74 22.91 -6.32 7.49
CA VAL A 74 21.86 -7.12 8.15
C VAL A 74 21.36 -8.22 7.22
N GLU A 75 21.06 -7.89 5.97
CA GLU A 75 20.61 -8.86 4.97
C GLU A 75 21.66 -9.96 4.75
N LYS A 76 22.95 -9.61 4.63
CA LYS A 76 24.05 -10.60 4.57
C LYS A 76 24.11 -11.51 5.79
N ALA A 77 23.89 -10.97 6.98
CA ALA A 77 23.87 -11.76 8.21
C ALA A 77 22.67 -12.72 8.22
N VAL A 78 21.48 -12.24 7.86
CA VAL A 78 20.27 -13.07 7.72
C VAL A 78 20.48 -14.16 6.69
N ASP A 79 21.12 -13.84 5.57
CA ASP A 79 21.42 -14.80 4.52
C ASP A 79 22.40 -15.91 4.94
N SER A 80 23.28 -15.63 5.90
CA SER A 80 24.22 -16.62 6.45
C SER A 80 23.57 -17.62 7.41
N ILE A 81 22.34 -17.35 7.86
CA ILE A 81 21.59 -18.23 8.75
C ILE A 81 21.08 -19.42 7.96
N SER A 82 21.50 -20.61 8.36
CA SER A 82 21.15 -21.86 7.67
C SER A 82 19.97 -22.59 8.33
N THR A 83 19.62 -22.22 9.54
CA THR A 83 18.61 -22.87 10.39
C THR A 83 17.21 -22.27 10.24
N ILE A 84 17.10 -21.07 9.65
CA ILE A 84 15.81 -20.42 9.38
C ILE A 84 15.43 -20.67 7.92
N ASN A 85 14.21 -21.13 7.71
CA ASN A 85 13.69 -21.35 6.37
C ASN A 85 13.41 -20.02 5.65
N LYS A 86 14.21 -19.70 4.63
CA LYS A 86 14.10 -18.47 3.83
C LYS A 86 12.84 -18.39 2.97
N SER A 87 12.10 -19.49 2.75
CA SER A 87 10.80 -19.43 2.07
C SER A 87 9.72 -18.77 2.93
N PHE A 88 9.90 -18.74 4.26
CA PHE A 88 8.94 -18.17 5.19
C PHE A 88 9.20 -16.67 5.40
N LYS A 89 8.64 -15.87 4.47
CA LYS A 89 8.85 -14.42 4.39
C LYS A 89 8.71 -13.64 5.69
N ILE A 90 7.88 -14.08 6.64
CA ILE A 90 7.64 -13.37 7.91
C ILE A 90 8.73 -13.70 8.95
N SER A 91 9.06 -14.98 9.12
CA SER A 91 10.07 -15.42 10.08
C SER A 91 11.50 -15.25 9.59
N SER A 92 11.71 -15.09 8.27
CA SER A 92 13.01 -14.77 7.67
C SER A 92 13.22 -13.27 7.43
N ASP A 93 12.27 -12.42 7.79
CA ASP A 93 12.36 -10.96 7.60
C ASP A 93 13.41 -10.34 8.54
N SER A 94 14.30 -9.54 7.97
CA SER A 94 15.47 -8.97 8.67
C SER A 94 15.08 -8.05 9.83
N VAL A 95 14.02 -7.24 9.66
CA VAL A 95 13.49 -6.37 10.72
C VAL A 95 12.88 -7.19 11.84
N ASN A 96 12.05 -8.18 11.50
CA ASN A 96 11.39 -9.05 12.49
C ASN A 96 12.42 -9.81 13.34
N LEU A 97 13.42 -10.41 12.70
CA LEU A 97 14.52 -11.08 13.39
C LEU A 97 15.26 -10.09 14.29
N THR A 98 15.58 -8.90 13.80
CA THR A 98 16.26 -7.87 14.58
C THR A 98 15.47 -7.43 15.83
N CYS A 99 14.15 -7.26 15.71
CA CYS A 99 13.30 -6.92 16.86
C CYS A 99 13.39 -7.98 17.97
N TYR A 100 13.35 -9.28 17.61
CA TYR A 100 13.44 -10.38 18.57
C TYR A 100 14.84 -10.50 19.19
N TYR A 101 15.89 -10.25 18.40
CA TYR A 101 17.25 -10.20 18.91
C TYR A 101 17.44 -9.08 19.93
N ILE A 102 16.98 -7.86 19.63
CA ILE A 102 17.06 -6.72 20.55
C ILE A 102 16.27 -7.03 21.84
N ALA A 103 15.07 -7.61 21.71
CA ALA A 103 14.27 -8.02 22.87
C ALA A 103 15.04 -9.01 23.76
N HIS A 104 15.66 -10.04 23.17
CA HIS A 104 16.53 -10.98 23.89
C HIS A 104 17.68 -10.27 24.61
N ARG A 105 18.38 -9.37 23.92
CA ARG A 105 19.54 -8.66 24.47
C ARG A 105 19.15 -7.74 25.63
N PHE A 106 18.00 -7.08 25.58
CA PHE A 106 17.50 -6.33 26.75
C PHE A 106 17.10 -7.24 27.91
N LEU A 107 16.35 -8.31 27.64
CA LEU A 107 15.89 -9.24 28.69
C LEU A 107 17.04 -9.92 29.44
N THR A 108 18.16 -10.16 28.77
CA THR A 108 19.33 -10.85 29.33
C THR A 108 20.42 -9.89 29.84
N ASN A 109 20.30 -8.58 29.62
CA ASN A 109 21.31 -7.62 30.06
C ASN A 109 21.30 -7.44 31.58
N LYS A 110 22.34 -7.97 32.24
CA LYS A 110 22.49 -7.95 33.70
C LYS A 110 22.68 -6.54 34.28
N ASP A 111 23.14 -5.58 33.47
CA ASP A 111 23.40 -4.20 33.90
C ASP A 111 22.12 -3.36 34.02
N LEU A 112 21.01 -3.83 33.44
CA LEU A 112 19.69 -3.21 33.54
C LEU A 112 18.92 -3.78 34.73
N LYS A 113 18.05 -2.97 35.36
CA LYS A 113 17.09 -3.47 36.35
C LYS A 113 16.03 -4.31 35.65
N GLU A 114 15.50 -5.33 36.32
CA GLU A 114 14.49 -6.23 35.75
C GLU A 114 13.30 -5.49 35.11
N LYS A 115 12.78 -4.47 35.81
CA LYS A 115 11.72 -3.60 35.29
C LYS A 115 12.11 -2.94 33.96
N ASP A 116 13.33 -2.41 33.86
CA ASP A 116 13.83 -1.75 32.65
C ASP A 116 14.03 -2.77 31.53
N ARG A 117 14.51 -3.99 31.83
CA ARG A 117 14.68 -5.06 30.83
C ARG A 117 13.35 -5.41 30.16
N ILE A 118 12.31 -5.59 30.95
CA ILE A 118 10.96 -5.90 30.47
C ILE A 118 10.45 -4.72 29.62
N GLN A 119 10.49 -3.50 30.17
CA GLN A 119 10.01 -2.31 29.46
C GLN A 119 10.72 -2.11 28.11
N TYR A 120 12.03 -2.30 28.05
CA TYR A 120 12.80 -2.05 26.82
C TYR A 120 12.55 -3.13 25.77
N ALA A 121 12.35 -4.38 26.21
CA ALA A 121 11.92 -5.46 25.33
C ALA A 121 10.48 -5.28 24.81
N GLU A 122 9.56 -4.79 25.65
CA GLU A 122 8.19 -4.46 25.23
C GLU A 122 8.19 -3.36 24.16
N GLU A 123 9.04 -2.35 24.30
CA GLU A 123 9.13 -1.23 23.36
C GLU A 123 9.56 -1.68 21.95
N ILE A 124 10.56 -2.54 21.83
CA ILE A 124 10.99 -3.03 20.51
C ILE A 124 9.96 -3.98 19.88
N LEU A 125 9.27 -4.79 20.68
CA LEU A 125 8.14 -5.59 20.19
C LEU A 125 6.94 -4.71 19.81
N THR A 126 6.83 -3.52 20.40
CA THR A 126 5.82 -2.53 20.00
C THR A 126 6.14 -1.96 18.62
N TYR A 127 7.42 -1.71 18.30
CA TYR A 127 7.84 -1.36 16.93
C TYR A 127 7.46 -2.47 15.93
N PHE A 128 7.72 -3.73 16.27
CA PHE A 128 7.29 -4.88 15.47
C PHE A 128 5.78 -4.85 15.19
N ASN A 129 4.96 -4.57 16.21
CA ASN A 129 3.51 -4.48 16.07
C ASN A 129 3.08 -3.27 15.22
N TYR A 130 3.70 -2.09 15.37
CA TYR A 130 3.41 -0.94 14.52
C TYR A 130 3.67 -1.24 13.04
N ARG A 131 4.84 -1.82 12.73
CA ARG A 131 5.18 -2.23 11.37
C ARG A 131 4.18 -3.25 10.84
N THR A 132 3.88 -4.28 11.63
CA THR A 132 2.93 -5.34 11.24
C THR A 132 1.55 -4.77 10.95
N LEU A 133 1.06 -3.87 11.80
CA LEU A 133 -0.23 -3.21 11.60
C LEU A 133 -0.25 -2.46 10.27
N VAL A 134 0.77 -1.65 9.99
CA VAL A 134 0.86 -0.88 8.73
C VAL A 134 0.92 -1.79 7.52
N VAL A 135 1.79 -2.81 7.53
CA VAL A 135 1.94 -3.76 6.41
C VAL A 135 0.64 -4.51 6.13
N ILE A 136 -0.03 -5.02 7.16
CA ILE A 136 -1.27 -5.75 6.98
C ILE A 136 -2.42 -4.81 6.59
N CYS A 137 -2.51 -3.63 7.20
CA CYS A 137 -3.53 -2.63 6.88
C CYS A 137 -3.43 -2.25 5.40
N SER A 138 -2.23 -1.95 4.89
CA SER A 138 -2.02 -1.61 3.48
C SER A 138 -2.31 -2.77 2.52
N ASN A 139 -2.26 -4.02 3.00
CA ASN A 139 -2.55 -5.20 2.18
C ASN A 139 -4.05 -5.53 2.11
N TYR A 140 -4.83 -5.27 3.18
CA TYR A 140 -6.28 -5.46 3.16
C TYR A 140 -6.99 -4.22 2.61
N PHE A 141 -6.60 -3.05 3.09
CA PHE A 141 -7.09 -1.76 2.64
C PHE A 141 -6.08 -1.16 1.69
N ILE A 142 -5.77 -1.89 0.61
CA ILE A 142 -5.02 -1.35 -0.54
C ILE A 142 -5.68 -0.04 -0.98
N TYR A 143 -7.02 -0.05 -0.92
CA TYR A 143 -7.94 1.05 -1.14
C TYR A 143 -8.46 1.59 0.19
N PRO A 144 -7.98 2.77 0.65
CA PRO A 144 -8.58 3.43 1.78
C PRO A 144 -10.07 3.67 1.58
N ILE A 145 -10.87 3.27 2.56
CA ILE A 145 -12.30 3.54 2.61
C ILE A 145 -12.54 4.95 3.13
N SER A 146 -13.71 5.54 2.87
CA SER A 146 -14.02 6.85 3.43
C SER A 146 -14.06 6.81 4.97
N GLU A 147 -13.75 7.92 5.62
CA GLU A 147 -13.78 8.01 7.09
C GLU A 147 -15.18 7.68 7.66
N SER A 148 -16.25 8.06 6.96
CA SER A 148 -17.63 7.73 7.36
C SER A 148 -17.91 6.22 7.29
N GLN A 149 -17.40 5.53 6.27
CA GLN A 149 -17.46 4.07 6.17
C GLN A 149 -16.63 3.40 7.26
N ALA A 150 -15.44 3.91 7.56
CA ALA A 150 -14.61 3.40 8.64
C ALA A 150 -15.27 3.58 10.01
N LEU A 151 -15.95 4.71 10.23
CA LEU A 151 -16.73 4.96 11.44
C LEU A 151 -17.89 3.96 11.57
N THR A 152 -18.66 3.78 10.50
CA THR A 152 -19.78 2.82 10.47
C THR A 152 -19.29 1.38 10.71
N LEU A 153 -18.18 1.00 10.08
CA LEU A 153 -17.53 -0.29 10.30
C LEU A 153 -17.16 -0.45 11.78
N PHE A 154 -16.47 0.54 12.35
CA PHE A 154 -16.06 0.52 13.75
C PHE A 154 -17.24 0.41 14.72
N GLU A 155 -18.35 1.11 14.46
CA GLU A 155 -19.57 1.02 15.24
C GLU A 155 -20.18 -0.39 15.22
N LYS A 156 -20.18 -1.04 14.04
CA LYS A 156 -20.66 -2.42 13.85
C LYS A 156 -19.77 -3.49 14.48
N LEU A 157 -18.48 -3.22 14.69
CA LEU A 157 -17.59 -4.16 15.37
C LEU A 157 -18.11 -4.49 16.78
N SER A 158 -18.17 -5.78 17.11
CA SER A 158 -18.58 -6.20 18.46
C SER A 158 -17.46 -6.01 19.50
N ASN A 159 -17.82 -6.02 20.78
CA ASN A 159 -16.87 -5.91 21.90
C ASN A 159 -15.88 -7.09 22.01
N LYS A 160 -15.93 -8.08 21.10
CA LYS A 160 -14.90 -9.12 20.98
C LYS A 160 -13.58 -8.55 20.44
N TYR A 161 -13.65 -7.50 19.63
CA TYR A 161 -12.46 -6.86 19.05
C TYR A 161 -11.73 -6.06 20.11
N LEU A 162 -10.45 -6.37 20.34
CA LEU A 162 -9.63 -5.69 21.33
C LEU A 162 -9.60 -4.17 21.13
N ILE A 163 -9.59 -3.70 19.87
CA ILE A 163 -9.62 -2.26 19.55
C ILE A 163 -10.88 -1.54 20.08
N LYS A 164 -12.02 -2.23 20.28
CA LYS A 164 -13.23 -1.64 20.90
C LYS A 164 -13.07 -1.37 22.39
N LYS A 165 -12.14 -2.06 23.05
CA LYS A 165 -11.82 -1.88 24.47
C LYS A 165 -10.65 -0.93 24.70
N LEU A 166 -9.92 -0.60 23.65
CA LEU A 166 -8.72 0.24 23.70
C LEU A 166 -9.01 1.60 23.06
N LYS A 167 -8.22 2.60 23.44
CA LYS A 167 -8.42 3.98 22.99
C LYS A 167 -8.06 4.18 21.53
N ASN A 168 -7.03 3.49 21.04
CA ASN A 168 -6.52 3.64 19.69
C ASN A 168 -5.58 2.49 19.31
N TRP A 169 -5.13 2.47 18.05
CA TRP A 169 -4.23 1.43 17.53
C TRP A 169 -2.82 1.47 18.14
N ASN A 170 -2.38 2.62 18.66
CA ASN A 170 -1.14 2.69 19.43
C ASN A 170 -1.23 1.82 20.70
N GLU A 171 -2.27 2.02 21.50
CA GLU A 171 -2.52 1.23 22.71
C GLU A 171 -2.76 -0.25 22.39
N TYR A 172 -3.38 -0.57 21.23
CA TYR A 172 -3.47 -1.94 20.74
C TYR A 172 -2.08 -2.58 20.58
N CYS A 173 -1.15 -1.89 19.91
CA CYS A 173 0.18 -2.43 19.66
C CYS A 173 0.97 -2.64 20.96
N LYS A 174 0.92 -1.67 21.88
CA LYS A 174 1.54 -1.79 23.21
C LYS A 174 0.97 -2.96 24.00
N TYR A 175 -0.36 -3.08 24.06
CA TYR A 175 -1.03 -4.16 24.75
C TYR A 175 -0.59 -5.53 24.20
N ARG A 176 -0.54 -5.69 22.87
CA ARG A 176 -0.07 -6.93 22.24
C ARG A 176 1.36 -7.25 22.63
N SER A 177 2.27 -6.27 22.69
CA SER A 177 3.65 -6.47 23.12
C SER A 177 3.76 -6.90 24.58
N THR A 178 3.04 -6.23 25.48
CA THR A 178 3.03 -6.56 26.91
C THR A 178 2.45 -7.95 27.18
N GLU A 179 1.37 -8.33 26.48
CA GLU A 179 0.84 -9.70 26.56
C GLU A 179 1.85 -10.72 26.02
N TYR A 180 2.57 -10.37 24.96
CA TYR A 180 3.50 -11.27 24.31
C TYR A 180 4.72 -11.59 25.19
N ILE A 181 5.27 -10.60 25.89
CA ILE A 181 6.38 -10.82 26.85
C ILE A 181 5.96 -11.75 28.00
N LYS A 182 4.68 -11.78 28.36
CA LYS A 182 4.14 -12.65 29.41
C LYS A 182 3.66 -14.01 28.88
N SER A 183 3.87 -14.29 27.60
CA SER A 183 3.42 -15.53 26.96
C SER A 183 4.41 -16.69 27.15
N LYS A 184 4.05 -17.86 26.63
CA LYS A 184 4.92 -19.05 26.59
C LYS A 184 6.30 -18.80 25.95
N TYR A 185 6.42 -17.79 25.08
CA TYR A 185 7.66 -17.46 24.38
C TYR A 185 8.68 -16.68 25.23
N LEU A 186 8.38 -16.33 26.49
CA LEU A 186 9.35 -15.66 27.36
C LEU A 186 10.64 -16.47 27.56
N SER A 187 10.51 -17.78 27.77
CA SER A 187 11.67 -18.68 27.92
C SER A 187 12.54 -18.69 26.66
N LEU A 188 11.91 -18.70 25.49
CA LEU A 188 12.59 -18.58 24.21
C LEU A 188 13.32 -17.23 24.10
N LEU A 189 12.64 -16.11 24.40
CA LEU A 189 13.26 -14.77 24.34
C LEU A 189 14.44 -14.63 25.32
N LEU A 190 14.47 -15.37 26.43
CA LEU A 190 15.59 -15.36 27.37
C LEU A 190 16.80 -16.19 26.90
N LYS A 191 16.59 -17.22 26.08
CA LYS A 191 17.66 -18.15 25.64
C LYS A 191 18.12 -17.92 24.21
N LEU A 192 17.15 -17.73 23.32
CA LEU A 192 17.29 -17.51 21.88
C LEU A 192 18.13 -18.59 21.19
N ASN A 193 17.92 -19.86 21.56
CA ASN A 193 18.72 -21.01 21.13
C ASN A 193 17.96 -22.01 20.24
N ASP A 194 16.66 -21.80 20.06
CA ASP A 194 15.77 -22.63 19.23
C ASP A 194 15.24 -21.77 18.07
N ASP A 195 15.80 -21.98 16.89
CA ASP A 195 15.50 -21.18 15.70
C ASP A 195 14.14 -21.58 15.07
N GLU A 196 13.67 -22.80 15.32
CA GLU A 196 12.34 -23.24 14.88
C GLU A 196 11.25 -22.63 15.78
N GLU A 197 11.45 -22.68 17.10
CA GLU A 197 10.56 -22.02 18.05
C GLU A 197 10.55 -20.50 17.84
N LEU A 198 11.69 -19.90 17.47
CA LEU A 198 11.76 -18.49 17.06
C LEU A 198 10.88 -18.18 15.85
N ALA A 199 10.93 -19.00 14.81
CA ALA A 199 10.08 -18.79 13.64
C ALA A 199 8.60 -18.88 14.04
N ASN A 200 8.22 -19.82 14.91
CA ASN A 200 6.86 -19.93 15.45
C ASN A 200 6.48 -18.71 16.28
N ALA A 201 7.38 -18.21 17.12
CA ALA A 201 7.20 -17.05 17.96
C ALA A 201 6.91 -15.79 17.12
N ILE A 202 7.76 -15.51 16.13
CA ILE A 202 7.59 -14.37 15.20
C ILE A 202 6.23 -14.45 14.48
N ASN A 203 5.90 -15.62 13.94
CA ASN A 203 4.63 -15.84 13.25
C ASN A 203 3.42 -15.67 14.17
N ASP A 204 3.48 -16.14 15.42
CA ASP A 204 2.38 -16.01 16.39
C ASP A 204 2.01 -14.53 16.64
N LEU A 205 3.00 -13.68 16.92
CA LEU A 205 2.74 -12.24 17.15
C LEU A 205 2.21 -11.56 15.89
N PHE A 206 2.79 -11.87 14.73
CA PHE A 206 2.33 -11.34 13.44
C PHE A 206 0.88 -11.73 13.14
N ILE A 207 0.54 -13.01 13.34
CA ILE A 207 -0.77 -13.58 13.06
C ILE A 207 -1.85 -12.95 13.95
N ARG A 208 -1.57 -12.64 15.22
CA ARG A 208 -2.56 -11.98 16.11
C ARG A 208 -3.08 -10.67 15.54
N THR A 209 -2.18 -9.84 14.99
CA THR A 209 -2.55 -8.58 14.33
C THR A 209 -3.20 -8.85 12.98
N LYS A 210 -2.65 -9.79 12.20
CA LYS A 210 -3.21 -10.19 10.89
C LYS A 210 -4.65 -10.67 10.99
N ASP A 211 -4.95 -11.58 11.91
CA ASP A 211 -6.29 -12.14 12.11
C ASP A 211 -7.27 -11.09 12.62
N THR A 212 -6.81 -10.15 13.46
CA THR A 212 -7.63 -9.01 13.87
C THR A 212 -8.07 -8.20 12.64
N LEU A 213 -7.13 -7.81 11.78
CA LEU A 213 -7.44 -7.02 10.58
C LEU A 213 -8.21 -7.81 9.52
N LYS A 214 -7.91 -9.10 9.36
CA LYS A 214 -8.67 -10.01 8.49
C LYS A 214 -10.14 -10.07 8.88
N ASN A 215 -10.43 -10.20 10.18
CA ASN A 215 -11.80 -10.26 10.68
C ASN A 215 -12.52 -8.92 10.54
N ILE A 216 -11.84 -7.80 10.81
CA ILE A 216 -12.40 -6.46 10.56
C ILE A 216 -12.69 -6.26 9.06
N TYR A 217 -11.78 -6.69 8.19
CA TYR A 217 -11.98 -6.60 6.74
C TYR A 217 -13.15 -7.48 6.28
N LYS A 218 -13.32 -8.66 6.88
CA LYS A 218 -14.51 -9.50 6.62
C LYS A 218 -15.80 -8.77 7.01
N ASP A 219 -15.86 -8.18 8.20
CA ASP A 219 -17.01 -7.40 8.65
C ASP A 219 -17.28 -6.18 7.73
N PHE A 220 -16.22 -5.62 7.12
CA PHE A 220 -16.34 -4.58 6.09
C PHE A 220 -16.98 -5.09 4.79
N ILE A 221 -16.55 -6.24 4.28
CA ILE A 221 -17.17 -6.87 3.09
C ILE A 221 -18.64 -7.18 3.38
N ASP A 222 -18.94 -7.79 4.53
CA ASP A 222 -20.31 -8.09 4.95
C ASP A 222 -21.15 -6.80 5.05
N MET A 223 -20.57 -5.70 5.52
CA MET A 223 -21.22 -4.39 5.53
C MET A 223 -21.52 -3.88 4.11
N GLN A 224 -20.56 -3.96 3.19
CA GLN A 224 -20.77 -3.51 1.81
C GLN A 224 -21.84 -4.31 1.09
N GLU A 225 -21.82 -5.64 1.22
CA GLU A 225 -22.83 -6.51 0.63
C GLU A 225 -24.23 -6.19 1.16
N ASN A 226 -24.38 -5.94 2.47
CA ASN A 226 -25.66 -5.56 3.06
C ASN A 226 -26.12 -4.16 2.62
N ASP A 227 -25.21 -3.19 2.53
CA ASP A 227 -25.54 -1.85 2.04
C ASP A 227 -25.96 -1.90 0.55
N ASP A 228 -25.32 -2.74 -0.26
CA ASP A 228 -25.69 -2.94 -1.66
C ASP A 228 -27.01 -3.69 -1.82
N ILE A 229 -27.32 -4.68 -0.96
CA ILE A 229 -28.65 -5.30 -0.91
C ILE A 229 -29.73 -4.27 -0.54
N ILE A 230 -29.46 -3.38 0.43
CA ILE A 230 -30.40 -2.31 0.83
C ILE A 230 -30.56 -1.28 -0.28
N LYS A 231 -29.49 -0.89 -0.97
CA LYS A 231 -29.54 0.01 -2.14
C LYS A 231 -30.31 -0.64 -3.30
N ASN A 232 -30.07 -1.91 -3.60
CA ASN A 232 -30.82 -2.65 -4.61
C ASN A 232 -32.32 -2.73 -4.30
N LYS A 233 -32.69 -2.81 -3.01
CA LYS A 233 -34.11 -2.70 -2.58
C LYS A 233 -34.68 -1.29 -2.66
N LYS A 234 -33.86 -0.24 -2.53
CA LYS A 234 -34.26 1.17 -2.65
C LYS A 234 -34.26 1.68 -4.10
N ASN A 235 -33.60 0.99 -5.02
CA ASN A 235 -33.56 1.32 -6.46
C ASN A 235 -34.84 0.89 -7.21
N VAL A 236 -35.85 0.38 -6.50
CA VAL A 236 -37.21 0.20 -7.04
C VAL A 236 -38.11 1.18 -6.29
N ILE A 237 -38.24 2.39 -6.82
CA ILE A 237 -39.34 3.30 -6.49
C ILE A 237 -40.25 3.32 -7.71
N THR A 238 -41.46 2.84 -7.53
CA THR A 238 -42.53 2.96 -8.52
C THR A 238 -42.93 4.43 -8.64
N ASP A 239 -42.67 5.04 -9.79
CA ASP A 239 -43.33 6.30 -10.16
C ASP A 239 -44.81 6.02 -10.50
N VAL A 240 -45.65 7.05 -10.40
CA VAL A 240 -47.12 7.00 -10.47
C VAL A 240 -47.64 6.42 -11.80
N GLU A 241 -46.79 6.30 -12.83
CA GLU A 241 -47.10 5.74 -14.15
C GLU A 241 -46.46 4.37 -14.46
N GLY A 242 -45.86 3.69 -13.46
CA GLY A 242 -45.47 2.27 -13.60
C GLY A 242 -44.29 1.98 -14.54
N LYS A 243 -43.49 2.98 -14.91
CA LYS A 243 -42.21 2.77 -15.60
C LYS A 243 -41.08 2.60 -14.60
N GLU A 244 -40.37 1.48 -14.73
CA GLU A 244 -39.12 1.22 -14.02
C GLU A 244 -38.06 2.24 -14.46
N VAL A 245 -37.62 3.11 -13.54
CA VAL A 245 -36.49 4.02 -13.78
C VAL A 245 -35.38 3.64 -12.80
N ILE A 246 -34.29 3.10 -13.34
CA ILE A 246 -33.09 2.75 -12.58
C ILE A 246 -32.30 4.05 -12.33
N VAL A 247 -32.32 4.55 -11.10
CA VAL A 247 -31.46 5.67 -10.69
C VAL A 247 -30.22 5.11 -10.01
N ASP A 248 -29.22 4.76 -10.82
CA ASP A 248 -27.91 4.30 -10.36
C ASP A 248 -27.08 5.50 -9.85
N LYS A 249 -27.04 5.71 -8.53
CA LYS A 249 -25.98 6.52 -7.90
C LYS A 249 -24.77 5.62 -7.65
N LEU A 250 -23.88 5.55 -8.64
CA LEU A 250 -22.67 4.74 -8.62
C LEU A 250 -21.47 5.46 -7.96
N ASN A 251 -20.53 4.60 -7.55
CA ASN A 251 -19.37 4.83 -6.69
C ASN A 251 -18.53 6.07 -6.97
N THR A 252 -17.99 6.59 -5.87
CA THR A 252 -17.14 7.77 -5.71
C THR A 252 -15.83 7.72 -6.53
N PRO A 253 -15.29 8.85 -7.04
CA PRO A 253 -13.97 8.96 -7.70
C PRO A 253 -12.78 8.35 -6.94
N GLU A 254 -12.93 8.14 -5.64
CA GLU A 254 -11.94 7.65 -4.68
C GLU A 254 -11.44 6.22 -4.96
N SER A 255 -12.30 5.30 -5.40
CA SER A 255 -11.87 3.92 -5.73
C SER A 255 -10.89 3.88 -6.91
N TYR A 256 -11.06 4.79 -7.88
CA TYR A 256 -10.18 4.92 -9.03
C TYR A 256 -8.85 5.58 -8.68
N TYR A 257 -8.80 6.49 -7.71
CA TYR A 257 -7.53 7.09 -7.27
C TYR A 257 -6.59 6.07 -6.66
N ILE A 258 -7.14 5.12 -5.94
CA ILE A 258 -6.32 4.13 -5.27
C ILE A 258 -5.89 3.03 -6.26
N TYR A 259 -6.70 2.80 -7.31
CA TYR A 259 -6.30 1.93 -8.42
C TYR A 259 -5.08 2.50 -9.14
N LEU A 260 -5.06 3.82 -9.33
CA LEU A 260 -3.92 4.54 -9.91
C LEU A 260 -2.65 4.35 -9.08
N GLU A 261 -2.73 4.48 -7.75
CA GLU A 261 -1.55 4.30 -6.91
C GLU A 261 -1.05 2.84 -6.85
N GLY A 262 -1.96 1.87 -6.91
CA GLY A 262 -1.62 0.45 -7.05
C GLY A 262 -0.92 0.13 -8.37
N MET A 263 -1.43 0.68 -9.47
CA MET A 263 -0.84 0.51 -10.81
C MET A 263 0.56 1.12 -10.90
N LEU A 264 0.79 2.27 -10.28
CA LEU A 264 2.05 3.00 -10.32
C LEU A 264 3.14 2.45 -9.36
N SER A 265 2.83 1.41 -8.58
CA SER A 265 3.65 0.96 -7.46
C SER A 265 4.91 0.18 -7.83
N ASP A 266 4.87 -0.62 -8.90
CA ASP A 266 6.01 -1.36 -9.43
C ASP A 266 5.89 -1.55 -10.94
N LYS A 267 7.03 -1.76 -11.60
CA LYS A 267 7.13 -1.82 -13.07
C LYS A 267 6.24 -2.91 -13.68
N ASN A 268 6.13 -4.07 -13.04
CA ASN A 268 5.37 -5.19 -13.56
C ASN A 268 3.86 -4.99 -13.41
N ASN A 269 3.43 -4.20 -12.43
CA ASN A 269 2.05 -3.77 -12.30
C ASN A 269 1.73 -2.58 -13.19
N PHE A 270 2.69 -1.69 -13.39
CA PHE A 270 2.55 -0.53 -14.25
C PHE A 270 2.49 -0.90 -15.74
N ILE A 271 3.36 -1.81 -16.17
CA ILE A 271 3.55 -2.20 -17.57
C ILE A 271 3.09 -3.64 -17.76
N LYS A 272 2.05 -3.84 -18.56
CA LYS A 272 1.46 -5.14 -18.86
C LYS A 272 1.32 -5.31 -20.36
N ASP A 273 1.97 -6.34 -20.90
CA ASP A 273 2.01 -6.60 -22.33
C ASP A 273 0.59 -6.80 -22.92
N THR A 274 -0.31 -7.48 -22.20
CA THR A 274 -1.70 -7.72 -22.63
C THR A 274 -2.49 -6.43 -22.90
N TYR A 275 -2.32 -5.41 -22.06
CA TYR A 275 -3.02 -4.13 -22.23
C TYR A 275 -2.35 -3.24 -23.27
N MET A 276 -1.02 -3.37 -23.45
CA MET A 276 -0.30 -2.71 -24.54
C MET A 276 -0.71 -3.26 -25.91
N ASP A 277 -0.88 -4.57 -26.05
CA ASP A 277 -1.35 -5.20 -27.28
C ASP A 277 -2.72 -4.68 -27.71
N VAL A 278 -3.67 -4.61 -26.77
CA VAL A 278 -5.01 -4.06 -27.05
C VAL A 278 -4.92 -2.57 -27.41
N THR A 279 -4.07 -1.81 -26.72
CA THR A 279 -3.87 -0.38 -26.99
C THR A 279 -3.34 -0.13 -28.41
N VAL A 280 -2.37 -0.91 -28.86
CA VAL A 280 -1.78 -0.82 -30.21
C VAL A 280 -2.78 -1.22 -31.29
N ASN A 281 -3.62 -2.22 -31.03
CA ASN A 281 -4.71 -2.60 -31.95
C ASN A 281 -5.74 -1.47 -32.12
N ILE A 282 -5.98 -0.71 -31.06
CA ILE A 282 -6.87 0.46 -31.07
C ILE A 282 -6.20 1.65 -31.78
N ILE A 283 -4.95 1.97 -31.43
CA ILE A 283 -4.19 3.09 -32.01
C ILE A 283 -3.27 2.55 -33.12
N LYS A 284 -3.84 2.29 -34.29
CA LYS A 284 -3.13 1.64 -35.43
C LYS A 284 -1.81 2.30 -35.87
N ASN A 285 -1.58 3.57 -35.53
CA ASN A 285 -0.36 4.32 -35.88
C ASN A 285 0.71 4.31 -34.76
N LEU A 286 0.50 3.54 -33.70
CA LEU A 286 1.43 3.37 -32.58
C LEU A 286 1.97 1.94 -32.58
N SER A 287 3.30 1.76 -32.56
CA SER A 287 3.88 0.43 -32.41
C SER A 287 3.98 0.03 -30.94
N PHE A 288 3.94 -1.28 -30.66
CA PHE A 288 4.14 -1.84 -29.32
C PHE A 288 5.43 -1.37 -28.67
N ASN A 289 6.54 -1.39 -29.43
CA ASN A 289 7.84 -0.93 -28.93
C ASN A 289 7.85 0.55 -28.54
N GLN A 290 7.13 1.41 -29.29
CA GLN A 290 7.01 2.83 -28.94
C GLN A 290 6.22 3.03 -27.65
N LEU A 291 5.13 2.29 -27.46
CA LEU A 291 4.33 2.36 -26.23
C LEU A 291 5.13 1.83 -25.03
N LYS A 292 5.82 0.70 -25.20
CA LYS A 292 6.68 0.11 -24.18
C LYS A 292 7.82 1.06 -23.79
N GLU A 293 8.52 1.64 -24.78
CA GLU A 293 9.56 2.65 -24.54
C GLU A 293 9.00 3.86 -23.77
N LEU A 294 7.81 4.35 -24.11
CA LEU A 294 7.16 5.43 -23.36
C LEU A 294 6.91 5.01 -21.90
N LEU A 295 6.26 3.87 -21.67
CA LEU A 295 5.91 3.44 -20.31
C LEU A 295 7.16 3.14 -19.49
N ASP A 296 8.18 2.52 -20.07
CA ASP A 296 9.49 2.32 -19.42
C ASP A 296 10.10 3.66 -19.02
N ASN A 297 10.16 4.63 -19.93
CA ASN A 297 10.70 5.95 -19.62
C ASN A 297 9.85 6.71 -18.60
N MET A 298 8.52 6.57 -18.63
CA MET A 298 7.65 7.17 -17.63
C MET A 298 7.91 6.58 -16.25
N TYR A 299 8.07 5.25 -16.16
CA TYR A 299 8.44 4.58 -14.93
C TYR A 299 9.75 5.14 -14.39
N GLU A 300 10.83 5.15 -15.18
CA GLU A 300 12.12 5.73 -14.78
C GLU A 300 12.01 7.21 -14.38
N TYR A 301 11.19 7.99 -15.11
CA TYR A 301 10.96 9.39 -14.82
C TYR A 301 10.31 9.62 -13.45
N MET A 302 9.37 8.75 -13.04
CA MET A 302 8.72 8.86 -11.73
C MET A 302 9.69 8.77 -10.55
N TYR A 303 10.75 7.96 -10.67
CA TYR A 303 11.72 7.74 -9.59
C TYR A 303 12.84 8.78 -9.56
N LYS A 304 12.82 9.76 -10.46
CA LYS A 304 13.86 10.81 -10.51
C LYS A 304 13.78 11.77 -9.32
N ASP A 305 12.57 12.25 -9.02
CA ASP A 305 12.30 13.20 -7.94
C ASP A 305 10.79 13.28 -7.63
N LYS A 306 10.44 13.92 -6.50
CA LYS A 306 9.05 14.07 -6.04
C LYS A 306 8.17 14.85 -7.02
N ASP A 307 8.73 15.83 -7.73
CA ASP A 307 7.99 16.62 -8.73
C ASP A 307 7.60 15.76 -9.94
N SER A 308 8.52 14.91 -10.40
CA SER A 308 8.32 13.99 -11.51
C SER A 308 7.27 12.93 -11.19
N TYR A 309 7.29 12.36 -9.98
CA TYR A 309 6.23 11.48 -9.48
C TYR A 309 4.87 12.18 -9.51
N ASN A 310 4.78 13.37 -8.90
CA ASN A 310 3.54 14.13 -8.82
C ASN A 310 2.97 14.46 -10.21
N LYS A 311 3.81 14.83 -11.17
CA LYS A 311 3.38 15.14 -12.55
C LYS A 311 2.73 13.94 -13.23
N ILE A 312 3.29 12.75 -13.08
CA ILE A 312 2.71 11.53 -13.64
C ILE A 312 1.40 11.19 -12.93
N THR A 313 1.39 11.18 -11.60
CA THR A 313 0.20 10.85 -10.81
C THR A 313 -0.97 11.80 -11.11
N ILE A 314 -0.71 13.12 -11.20
CA ILE A 314 -1.71 14.12 -11.57
C ILE A 314 -2.27 13.86 -12.96
N LEU A 315 -1.42 13.59 -13.96
CA LEU A 315 -1.89 13.33 -15.31
C LEU A 315 -2.76 12.07 -15.39
N TYR A 316 -2.33 10.98 -14.75
CA TYR A 316 -3.08 9.73 -14.69
C TYR A 316 -4.47 9.93 -14.05
N LYS A 317 -4.50 10.71 -12.97
CA LYS A 317 -5.71 11.12 -12.26
C LYS A 317 -6.66 11.90 -13.17
N GLU A 318 -6.17 12.93 -13.85
CA GLU A 318 -6.98 13.75 -14.75
C GLU A 318 -7.55 12.92 -15.92
N ILE A 319 -6.76 12.01 -16.49
CA ILE A 319 -7.20 11.09 -17.56
C ILE A 319 -8.35 10.20 -17.09
N LEU A 320 -8.24 9.58 -15.91
CA LEU A 320 -9.30 8.71 -15.40
C LEU A 320 -10.58 9.46 -15.04
N ILE A 321 -10.47 10.59 -14.34
CA ILE A 321 -11.64 11.41 -14.00
C ILE A 321 -12.38 11.80 -15.28
N ASN A 322 -11.65 12.27 -16.29
CA ASN A 322 -12.24 12.67 -17.56
C ASN A 322 -12.94 11.50 -18.26
N ALA A 323 -12.32 10.32 -18.29
CA ALA A 323 -12.93 9.12 -18.87
C ALA A 323 -14.22 8.71 -18.13
N ILE A 324 -14.22 8.75 -16.79
CA ILE A 324 -15.38 8.38 -15.97
C ILE A 324 -16.53 9.37 -16.15
N LEU A 325 -16.26 10.68 -16.02
CA LEU A 325 -17.27 11.72 -16.20
C LEU A 325 -17.92 11.62 -17.59
N TYR A 326 -17.11 11.29 -18.60
CA TYR A 326 -17.62 11.10 -19.95
C TYR A 326 -18.51 9.86 -20.08
N LEU A 327 -18.13 8.73 -19.48
CA LEU A 327 -18.98 7.53 -19.48
C LEU A 327 -20.30 7.75 -18.74
N GLN A 328 -20.26 8.48 -17.62
CA GLN A 328 -21.45 8.86 -16.86
C GLN A 328 -22.38 9.76 -17.67
N LYS A 329 -21.84 10.79 -18.35
CA LYS A 329 -22.62 11.70 -19.21
C LYS A 329 -23.36 10.97 -20.33
N ASN A 330 -22.84 9.82 -20.77
CA ASN A 330 -23.41 9.03 -21.86
C ASN A 330 -24.13 7.75 -21.38
N GLU A 331 -24.48 7.66 -20.08
CA GLU A 331 -25.26 6.57 -19.48
C GLU A 331 -24.66 5.15 -19.65
N TYR A 332 -23.34 5.04 -19.88
CA TYR A 332 -22.66 3.75 -19.96
C TYR A 332 -22.19 3.30 -18.56
N SER A 333 -22.74 2.19 -18.05
CA SER A 333 -22.27 1.57 -16.81
C SER A 333 -21.07 0.64 -17.03
N LEU A 334 -20.07 0.75 -16.15
CA LEU A 334 -18.82 -0.01 -16.20
C LEU A 334 -18.96 -1.47 -15.75
N HIS A 335 -20.09 -1.85 -15.15
CA HIS A 335 -20.25 -3.13 -14.44
C HIS A 335 -20.68 -4.33 -15.28
N LYS A 336 -20.72 -4.24 -16.62
CA LYS A 336 -21.03 -5.38 -17.50
C LYS A 336 -19.84 -5.74 -18.39
N LYS A 337 -19.25 -6.93 -18.18
CA LYS A 337 -18.19 -7.53 -19.02
C LYS A 337 -18.51 -7.54 -20.53
N SER A 338 -19.79 -7.49 -20.92
CA SER A 338 -20.23 -7.41 -22.31
C SER A 338 -20.09 -6.01 -22.96
N ASN A 339 -19.70 -4.98 -22.19
CA ASN A 339 -19.70 -3.59 -22.65
C ASN A 339 -18.30 -3.00 -22.92
N ILE A 340 -17.21 -3.74 -22.64
CA ILE A 340 -15.84 -3.22 -22.75
C ILE A 340 -15.52 -2.77 -24.18
N LEU A 341 -15.90 -3.55 -25.19
CA LEU A 341 -15.62 -3.20 -26.59
C LEU A 341 -16.39 -1.92 -27.03
N THR A 342 -17.64 -1.79 -26.58
CA THR A 342 -18.49 -0.61 -26.83
C THR A 342 -17.93 0.62 -26.13
N VAL A 343 -17.58 0.50 -24.84
CA VAL A 343 -16.97 1.54 -24.01
C VAL A 343 -15.63 1.98 -24.60
N MET A 344 -14.78 1.05 -25.02
CA MET A 344 -13.51 1.37 -25.67
C MET A 344 -13.71 2.08 -27.02
N ASN A 345 -14.63 1.62 -27.87
CA ASN A 345 -14.94 2.31 -29.12
C ASN A 345 -15.48 3.74 -28.88
N PHE A 346 -16.26 3.94 -27.81
CA PHE A 346 -16.80 5.25 -27.43
C PHE A 346 -15.71 6.19 -26.88
N LEU A 347 -14.83 5.69 -26.03
CA LEU A 347 -13.69 6.44 -25.48
C LEU A 347 -12.64 6.78 -26.54
N VAL A 348 -12.40 5.86 -27.48
CA VAL A 348 -11.56 6.08 -28.66
C VAL A 348 -12.19 7.12 -29.59
N GLY A 349 -13.53 7.15 -29.66
CA GLY A 349 -14.31 8.23 -30.24
C GLY A 349 -13.90 9.60 -29.69
N ASN A 350 -13.76 9.74 -28.37
CA ASN A 350 -13.30 11.00 -27.74
C ASN A 350 -11.80 11.30 -28.01
N LEU A 351 -10.98 10.26 -28.04
CA LEU A 351 -9.55 10.34 -28.32
C LEU A 351 -9.24 10.91 -29.71
N LEU A 352 -10.05 10.52 -30.72
CA LEU A 352 -9.83 10.84 -32.14
C LEU A 352 -10.81 11.88 -32.71
N TYR A 353 -12.03 11.99 -32.19
CA TYR A 353 -13.10 12.83 -32.74
C TYR A 353 -13.52 14.00 -31.83
N ALA A 354 -12.70 14.43 -30.87
CA ALA A 354 -12.80 15.79 -30.31
C ALA A 354 -12.45 16.83 -31.41
N ARG A 355 -13.22 16.85 -32.50
CA ARG A 355 -13.34 17.95 -33.44
C ARG A 355 -14.37 18.90 -32.84
N GLY A 356 -13.95 19.69 -31.87
CA GLY A 356 -14.73 20.80 -31.34
C GLY A 356 -15.21 20.64 -29.90
N THR A 357 -14.91 21.68 -29.13
CA THR A 357 -15.68 22.24 -27.99
C THR A 357 -15.52 21.76 -26.54
N ASP A 358 -14.99 20.57 -26.22
CA ASP A 358 -14.75 20.24 -24.79
C ASP A 358 -13.36 20.75 -24.32
N LEU A 359 -13.35 21.81 -23.52
CA LEU A 359 -12.13 22.50 -23.03
C LEU A 359 -11.23 21.58 -22.18
N GLU A 360 -11.82 20.72 -21.34
CA GLU A 360 -11.08 19.89 -20.37
C GLU A 360 -10.19 18.83 -21.03
N ILE A 361 -10.64 18.19 -22.12
CA ILE A 361 -9.83 17.14 -22.76
C ILE A 361 -8.63 17.73 -23.53
N ASN A 362 -8.77 18.96 -24.04
CA ASN A 362 -7.67 19.63 -24.72
C ASN A 362 -6.57 20.02 -23.74
N GLU A 363 -6.94 20.47 -22.53
CA GLU A 363 -5.96 20.71 -21.46
C GLU A 363 -5.21 19.44 -21.05
N ILE A 364 -5.92 18.31 -20.90
CA ILE A 364 -5.30 17.01 -20.58
C ILE A 364 -4.36 16.58 -21.71
N LYS A 365 -4.75 16.79 -22.97
CA LYS A 365 -3.91 16.49 -24.14
C LYS A 365 -2.64 17.35 -24.15
N ASP A 366 -2.74 18.63 -23.81
CA ASP A 366 -1.60 19.54 -23.76
C ASP A 366 -0.65 19.22 -22.60
N LYS A 367 -1.20 18.89 -21.41
CA LYS A 367 -0.42 18.41 -20.27
C LYS A 367 0.30 17.09 -20.59
N SER A 368 -0.40 16.15 -21.23
CA SER A 368 0.18 14.88 -21.69
C SER A 368 1.33 15.13 -22.66
N HIS A 369 1.14 16.03 -23.62
CA HIS A 369 2.14 16.39 -24.62
C HIS A 369 3.41 16.94 -23.96
N LYS A 370 3.26 17.91 -23.04
CA LYS A 370 4.39 18.49 -22.27
C LYS A 370 5.10 17.44 -21.43
N LEU A 371 4.34 16.57 -20.75
CA LEU A 371 4.92 15.53 -19.89
C LEU A 371 5.73 14.52 -20.69
N ILE A 372 5.23 14.05 -21.84
CA ILE A 372 5.96 13.09 -22.68
C ILE A 372 7.28 13.71 -23.18
N ILE A 373 7.27 14.99 -23.57
CA ILE A 373 8.51 15.70 -23.93
C ILE A 373 9.49 15.72 -22.75
N ASP A 374 9.01 16.08 -21.55
CA ASP A 374 9.84 16.14 -20.34
C ASP A 374 10.43 14.78 -19.99
N VAL A 375 9.64 13.72 -20.05
CA VAL A 375 10.06 12.32 -19.83
C VAL A 375 11.21 11.99 -20.78
N TYR A 376 10.99 12.11 -22.10
CA TYR A 376 11.99 11.74 -23.11
C TYR A 376 13.26 12.60 -23.05
N LYS A 377 13.13 13.89 -22.73
CA LYS A 377 14.28 14.79 -22.55
C LYS A 377 15.08 14.41 -21.31
N LYS A 378 14.43 14.02 -20.22
CA LYS A 378 15.08 13.81 -18.92
C LYS A 378 15.56 12.37 -18.67
N THR A 379 15.06 11.38 -19.41
CA THR A 379 15.49 9.97 -19.29
C THR A 379 16.52 9.59 -20.35
N ILE A 380 16.26 9.91 -21.62
CA ILE A 380 17.08 9.44 -22.76
C ILE A 380 17.55 10.57 -23.69
N ASN A 381 17.34 11.84 -23.29
CA ASN A 381 17.73 13.03 -24.04
C ASN A 381 17.34 13.00 -25.54
N LYS A 382 16.12 12.52 -25.83
CA LYS A 382 15.63 12.31 -27.19
C LYS A 382 14.52 13.32 -27.54
N LYS A 383 14.63 13.96 -28.71
CA LYS A 383 13.56 14.80 -29.26
C LYS A 383 12.60 13.94 -30.09
N LEU A 384 11.32 14.04 -29.79
CA LEU A 384 10.26 13.37 -30.54
C LEU A 384 9.74 14.26 -31.68
N SER A 385 9.30 13.64 -32.77
CA SER A 385 8.55 14.35 -33.81
C SER A 385 7.08 14.51 -33.40
N ASP A 386 6.41 15.56 -33.88
CA ASP A 386 5.02 15.86 -33.51
C ASP A 386 4.06 14.70 -33.83
N LYS A 387 4.32 13.98 -34.93
CA LYS A 387 3.55 12.80 -35.32
C LYS A 387 3.69 11.66 -34.31
N VAL A 388 4.92 11.36 -33.88
CA VAL A 388 5.18 10.29 -32.89
C VAL A 388 4.60 10.69 -31.54
N LEU A 389 4.79 11.94 -31.14
CA LEU A 389 4.29 12.47 -29.88
C LEU A 389 2.75 12.42 -29.77
N ASN A 390 2.05 12.75 -30.85
CA ASN A 390 0.59 12.61 -30.89
C ASN A 390 0.14 11.15 -30.79
N ASN A 391 0.82 10.22 -31.45
CA ASN A 391 0.49 8.79 -31.35
C ASN A 391 0.77 8.24 -29.94
N LEU A 392 1.87 8.63 -29.32
CA LEU A 392 2.24 8.26 -27.95
C LEU A 392 1.24 8.79 -26.92
N LYS A 393 0.86 10.06 -27.03
CA LYS A 393 -0.19 10.68 -26.19
C LYS A 393 -1.50 9.90 -26.26
N ASN A 394 -1.92 9.59 -27.48
CA ASN A 394 -3.14 8.84 -27.76
C ASN A 394 -3.08 7.43 -27.17
N GLY A 395 -1.94 6.73 -27.35
CA GLY A 395 -1.69 5.43 -26.75
C GLY A 395 -1.72 5.45 -25.23
N LEU A 396 -1.09 6.45 -24.62
CA LEU A 396 -1.03 6.60 -23.16
C LEU A 396 -2.43 6.72 -22.56
N TYR A 397 -3.29 7.56 -23.14
CA TYR A 397 -4.67 7.73 -22.65
C TYR A 397 -5.46 6.42 -22.76
N VAL A 398 -5.43 5.75 -23.92
CA VAL A 398 -6.10 4.44 -24.10
C VAL A 398 -5.60 3.42 -23.08
N TYR A 399 -4.29 3.32 -22.91
CA TYR A 399 -3.66 2.36 -22.01
C TYR A 399 -4.13 2.54 -20.57
N ILE A 400 -4.12 3.79 -20.08
CA ILE A 400 -4.52 4.13 -18.70
C ILE A 400 -5.98 3.78 -18.46
N VAL A 401 -6.86 4.16 -19.40
CA VAL A 401 -8.30 3.94 -19.24
C VAL A 401 -8.64 2.45 -19.35
N LEU A 402 -8.02 1.74 -20.29
CA LEU A 402 -8.23 0.30 -20.46
C LEU A 402 -7.79 -0.49 -19.22
N ARG A 403 -6.65 -0.13 -18.63
CA ARG A 403 -6.19 -0.67 -17.34
C ARG A 403 -7.25 -0.47 -16.25
N ALA A 404 -7.71 0.77 -16.09
CA ALA A 404 -8.69 1.12 -15.06
C ALA A 404 -10.03 0.40 -15.22
N ILE A 405 -10.51 0.22 -16.44
CA ILE A 405 -11.83 -0.40 -16.69
C ILE A 405 -11.81 -1.92 -16.56
N VAL A 406 -10.71 -2.59 -16.94
CA VAL A 406 -10.64 -4.06 -16.94
C VAL A 406 -10.32 -4.62 -15.54
N GLU A 407 -9.64 -3.85 -14.71
CA GLU A 407 -9.24 -4.28 -13.36
C GLU A 407 -10.13 -3.71 -12.24
N SER A 408 -11.04 -2.78 -12.54
CA SER A 408 -12.16 -2.37 -11.69
C SER A 408 -13.34 -3.35 -11.80
#